data_AF-A0A1Z5JUD9-F1
#
_entry.id   AF-A0A1Z5JUD9-F1
#
_cell.length_a   1.000
_cell.length_b   1.000
_cell.length_c   1.000
_cell.angle_alpha   90.00
_cell.angle_beta   90.00
_cell.angle_gamma   90.00
#
_symmetry.space_group_name_H-M   'P 1'
#
loop_
_entity.id
_entity.type
_entity.pdbx_description
1 polymer ?
#
loop_
_entity_poly.entity_id
_entity_poly.type
_entity_poly.pdbx_seq_one_letter_code
_entity_poly.pdbx_strand_id
1 'polypeptide(L)'
;MLLPFSAKVNCLEYYELVARKIKPEDFDSIEIGARTLYLTLYLDWVEDGKWYGYVISLFNRVVQLGYFERLSLFLRYSDWMSRLYSDSDAEISSIADALIRLIQGNPNLTHLNVDDTLWCVDDEPHLSRIFKAMEDHPSLRIVIIEGWKKESKDDGVKYSSHLDYDALWLLLSRNRKIAVLDYSGKRISDGARIDRLYELYCFGDHSFNLVKECSSLRPELVTSALFGSASGKFPHTAVLLAHHLDVLCELAAGIDLDSIITASHADRPKRRARRGRPLVAKRVARRR
;
A
#
# COMPACT_ATOMS: atom_id res chain seq x y z
N MET A 1 21.33 17.86 23.18
CA MET A 1 21.04 16.53 22.60
C MET A 1 20.65 16.60 21.13
N LEU A 2 20.33 17.78 20.57
CA LEU A 2 19.82 17.89 19.19
C LEU A 2 20.89 18.16 18.12
N LEU A 3 22.17 18.24 18.52
CA LEU A 3 23.29 18.47 17.60
C LEU A 3 23.35 17.51 16.40
N PRO A 4 22.98 16.21 16.52
CA PRO A 4 22.99 15.31 15.37
C PRO A 4 22.10 15.76 14.20
N PHE A 5 21.03 16.51 14.46
CA PHE A 5 20.14 17.00 13.40
C PHE A 5 20.81 18.02 12.47
N SER A 6 21.78 18.78 12.97
CA SER A 6 22.54 19.75 12.18
C SER A 6 23.60 19.12 11.27
N ALA A 7 23.75 17.79 11.29
CA ALA A 7 24.68 17.09 10.42
C ALA A 7 24.27 17.24 8.94
N LYS A 8 25.25 17.57 8.08
CA LYS A 8 25.05 17.67 6.63
C LYS A 8 25.14 16.28 5.97
N VAL A 9 24.17 15.44 6.25
CA VAL A 9 24.06 14.08 5.75
C VAL A 9 22.75 13.90 4.98
N ASN A 10 22.71 12.98 4.01
CA ASN A 10 21.46 12.69 3.30
C ASN A 10 20.51 11.81 4.13
N CYS A 11 21.09 10.96 4.97
CA CYS A 11 20.40 10.06 5.89
C CYS A 11 20.89 10.31 7.31
N LEU A 12 19.97 10.54 8.24
CA LEU A 12 20.25 10.65 9.66
C LEU A 12 19.53 9.52 10.40
N GLU A 13 20.32 8.70 11.07
CA GLU A 13 19.84 7.66 11.98
C GLU A 13 20.13 8.10 13.42
N TYR A 14 19.08 8.40 14.18
CA TYR A 14 19.18 8.84 15.56
C TYR A 14 18.37 7.91 16.47
N TYR A 15 19.04 6.87 16.98
CA TYR A 15 18.39 5.81 17.75
C TYR A 15 18.19 6.10 19.23
N GLU A 16 18.76 7.17 19.80
CA GLU A 16 18.77 7.39 21.26
C GLU A 16 18.40 8.85 21.64
N LEU A 17 17.31 9.36 21.09
CA LEU A 17 16.79 10.66 21.54
C LEU A 17 15.92 10.45 22.78
N VAL A 18 16.42 10.88 23.95
CA VAL A 18 15.68 10.75 25.21
C VAL A 18 14.83 12.01 25.44
N ALA A 19 13.50 11.86 25.44
CA ALA A 19 12.54 12.96 25.51
C ALA A 19 12.75 13.85 26.73
N ARG A 20 13.01 13.29 27.92
CA ARG A 20 13.26 14.06 29.16
C ARG A 20 14.44 15.05 29.09
N LYS A 21 15.32 14.93 28.09
CA LYS A 21 16.49 15.79 27.91
C LYS A 21 16.25 16.94 26.94
N ILE A 22 15.04 17.05 26.39
CA ILE A 22 14.63 18.09 25.44
C ILE A 22 13.23 18.56 25.81
N LYS A 23 12.81 19.67 25.22
CA LYS A 23 11.43 20.14 25.24
C LYS A 23 10.82 20.04 23.85
N PRO A 24 9.49 19.96 23.71
CA PRO A 24 8.83 19.99 22.41
C PRO A 24 9.25 21.20 21.55
N GLU A 25 9.35 22.38 22.16
CA GLU A 25 9.72 23.63 21.48
C GLU A 25 11.16 23.63 20.95
N ASP A 26 12.01 22.74 21.47
CA ASP A 26 13.37 22.62 20.97
C ASP A 26 13.38 22.18 19.49
N PHE A 27 12.32 21.49 19.01
CA PHE A 27 12.17 21.11 17.59
C PHE A 27 11.94 22.31 16.65
N ASP A 28 11.37 23.42 17.13
CA ASP A 28 10.93 24.54 16.27
C ASP A 28 12.08 25.20 15.48
N SER A 29 13.28 25.16 16.07
CA SER A 29 14.48 25.79 15.50
C SER A 29 15.43 24.83 14.80
N ILE A 30 15.19 23.51 14.86
CA ILE A 30 16.17 22.52 14.40
C ILE A 30 16.24 22.51 12.88
N GLU A 31 17.40 22.78 12.31
CA GLU A 31 17.66 22.48 10.91
C GLU A 31 18.04 21.00 10.75
N ILE A 32 17.25 20.25 9.98
CA ILE A 32 17.51 18.82 9.70
C ILE A 32 17.93 18.67 8.25
N GLY A 33 19.24 18.76 7.95
CA GLY A 33 19.72 18.71 6.55
C GLY A 33 19.45 17.40 5.81
N ALA A 34 19.04 16.34 6.52
CA ALA A 34 18.77 15.02 5.97
C ALA A 34 17.39 14.93 5.31
N ARG A 35 17.33 14.21 4.17
CA ARG A 35 16.07 13.87 3.49
C ARG A 35 15.45 12.59 4.03
N THR A 36 16.28 11.76 4.64
CA THR A 36 15.90 10.51 5.30
C THR A 36 16.18 10.61 6.78
N LEU A 37 15.15 10.40 7.60
CA LEU A 37 15.26 10.39 9.06
C LEU A 37 14.72 9.09 9.62
N TYR A 38 15.57 8.40 10.39
CA TYR A 38 15.19 7.31 11.27
C TYR A 38 15.39 7.79 12.71
N LEU A 39 14.30 7.98 13.44
CA LEU A 39 14.33 8.51 14.80
C LEU A 39 13.69 7.53 15.76
N THR A 40 14.42 7.18 16.82
CA THR A 40 13.85 6.50 17.98
C THR A 40 13.80 7.48 19.15
N LEU A 41 12.58 7.76 19.61
CA LEU A 41 12.30 8.63 20.74
C LEU A 41 12.01 7.77 21.99
N TYR A 42 12.88 7.86 22.99
CA TYR A 42 12.66 7.24 24.29
C TYR A 42 11.82 8.17 25.15
N LEU A 43 10.61 7.70 25.46
CA LEU A 43 9.58 8.43 26.21
C LEU A 43 9.60 8.12 27.71
N ASP A 44 10.65 7.44 28.16
CA ASP A 44 10.85 7.09 29.55
C ASP A 44 10.89 8.34 30.43
N TRP A 45 10.09 8.31 31.50
CA TRP A 45 10.06 9.35 32.52
C TRP A 45 9.64 10.72 31.98
N VAL A 46 8.83 10.77 30.92
CA VAL A 46 8.13 12.00 30.54
C VAL A 46 7.09 12.28 31.62
N GLU A 47 7.44 13.18 32.54
CA GLU A 47 6.55 13.68 33.57
C GLU A 47 5.26 14.21 32.90
N ASP A 48 4.12 13.91 33.49
CA ASP A 48 2.76 14.29 33.04
C ASP A 48 2.15 13.54 31.86
N GLY A 49 2.81 12.54 31.25
CA GLY A 49 2.23 11.80 30.12
C GLY A 49 2.10 12.62 28.83
N LYS A 50 2.72 13.80 28.75
CA LYS A 50 2.63 14.72 27.59
C LYS A 50 3.56 14.34 26.43
N TRP A 51 3.70 13.05 26.16
CA TRP A 51 4.60 12.54 25.13
C TRP A 51 4.17 12.99 23.72
N TYR A 52 2.87 13.16 23.49
CA TYR A 52 2.28 13.64 22.24
C TYR A 52 2.85 14.99 21.80
N GLY A 53 3.22 15.86 22.74
CA GLY A 53 3.79 17.18 22.43
C GLY A 53 5.08 17.07 21.62
N TYR A 54 5.93 16.07 21.93
CA TYR A 54 7.17 15.83 21.20
C TYR A 54 6.90 15.33 19.77
N VAL A 55 5.96 14.41 19.61
CA VAL A 55 5.57 13.87 18.30
C VAL A 55 4.96 14.95 17.41
N ILE A 56 4.03 15.73 17.96
CA ILE A 56 3.38 16.85 17.25
C ILE A 56 4.43 17.89 16.84
N SER A 57 5.35 18.26 17.74
CA SER A 57 6.37 19.27 17.44
C SER A 57 7.37 18.79 16.38
N LEU A 58 7.80 17.53 16.46
CA LEU A 58 8.61 16.90 15.41
C LEU A 58 7.87 16.90 14.07
N PHE A 59 6.60 16.48 14.03
CA PHE A 59 5.83 16.44 12.79
C PHE A 59 5.64 17.82 12.20
N ASN A 60 5.27 18.81 13.02
CA ASN A 60 5.16 20.20 12.58
C ASN A 60 6.48 20.72 12.04
N ARG A 61 7.62 20.36 12.65
CA ARG A 61 8.93 20.75 12.13
C ARG A 61 9.22 20.10 10.77
N VAL A 62 8.95 18.80 10.62
CA VAL A 62 9.09 18.09 9.34
C VAL A 62 8.20 18.69 8.26
N VAL A 63 6.98 19.11 8.59
CA VAL A 63 6.08 19.87 7.69
C VAL A 63 6.73 21.17 7.22
N GLN A 64 7.27 21.97 8.15
CA GLN A 64 7.90 23.25 7.81
C GLN A 64 9.11 23.07 6.87
N LEU A 65 9.84 21.97 7.01
CA LEU A 65 10.98 21.65 6.16
C LEU A 65 10.53 21.17 4.77
N GLY A 66 9.52 20.30 4.69
CA GLY A 66 8.80 19.97 3.44
C GLY A 66 9.59 19.17 2.39
N TYR A 67 10.85 18.81 2.65
CA TYR A 67 11.73 18.10 1.70
C TYR A 67 12.01 16.65 2.07
N PHE A 68 11.31 16.07 3.03
CA PHE A 68 11.57 14.69 3.44
C PHE A 68 11.14 13.70 2.35
N GLU A 69 12.01 12.72 2.11
CA GLU A 69 11.75 11.58 1.23
C GLU A 69 11.40 10.33 2.03
N ARG A 70 11.97 10.19 3.23
CA ARG A 70 11.75 9.04 4.11
C ARG A 70 11.72 9.46 5.57
N LEU A 71 10.70 9.03 6.29
CA LEU A 71 10.58 9.24 7.73
C LEU A 71 10.24 7.93 8.42
N SER A 72 11.00 7.55 9.42
CA SER A 72 10.66 6.49 10.36
C SER A 72 10.73 7.04 11.79
N LEU A 73 9.63 6.92 12.53
CA LEU A 73 9.55 7.32 13.93
C LEU A 73 9.18 6.12 14.79
N PHE A 74 10.08 5.78 15.72
CA PHE A 74 9.90 4.71 16.69
C PHE A 74 9.75 5.30 18.08
N LEU A 75 8.72 4.87 18.82
CA LEU A 75 8.47 5.31 20.19
C LEU A 75 8.83 4.18 21.16
N ARG A 76 9.79 4.42 22.06
CA ARG A 76 10.27 3.43 23.02
C ARG A 76 9.90 3.81 24.45
N TYR A 77 9.44 2.81 25.19
CA TYR A 77 9.13 2.87 26.61
C TYR A 77 9.80 1.67 27.30
N SER A 78 10.44 1.92 28.43
CA SER A 78 11.02 0.96 29.36
C SER A 78 9.95 0.31 30.23
N ASP A 79 8.87 1.04 30.51
CA ASP A 79 7.71 0.52 31.24
C ASP A 79 6.47 0.53 30.33
N TRP A 80 5.98 -0.66 30.00
CA TRP A 80 4.78 -0.84 29.19
C TRP A 80 3.52 -0.33 29.92
N MET A 81 3.51 -0.27 31.26
CA MET A 81 2.39 0.31 32.00
C MET A 81 2.28 1.82 31.80
N SER A 82 3.37 2.48 31.36
CA SER A 82 3.31 3.88 30.94
C SER A 82 2.53 4.10 29.63
N ARG A 83 2.14 3.03 28.92
CA ARG A 83 1.17 3.09 27.80
C ARG A 83 -0.29 3.10 28.27
N LEU A 84 -0.58 2.83 29.54
CA LEU A 84 -1.93 2.73 30.09
C LEU A 84 -2.47 4.07 30.61
N TYR A 85 -1.70 5.16 30.51
CA TYR A 85 -2.27 6.48 30.76
C TYR A 85 -3.33 6.76 29.69
N SER A 86 -4.53 7.08 30.15
CA SER A 86 -5.68 7.39 29.30
C SER A 86 -5.40 8.68 28.55
N ASP A 87 -4.73 8.57 27.39
CA ASP A 87 -4.64 9.66 26.45
C ASP A 87 -6.07 10.12 26.12
N SER A 88 -6.29 11.43 26.12
CA SER A 88 -7.60 11.96 25.75
C SER A 88 -7.80 11.88 24.24
N ASP A 89 -9.03 11.66 23.78
CA ASP A 89 -9.39 11.73 22.36
C ASP A 89 -8.88 13.01 21.67
N ALA A 90 -8.78 14.11 22.41
CA ALA A 90 -8.27 15.39 21.91
C ALA A 90 -6.77 15.35 21.57
N GLU A 91 -5.97 14.65 22.37
CA GLU A 91 -4.52 14.49 22.15
C GLU A 91 -4.26 13.55 20.97
N ILE A 92 -4.98 12.42 20.92
CA ILE A 92 -4.97 11.47 19.81
C ILE A 92 -5.34 12.19 18.50
N SER A 93 -6.43 12.97 18.52
CA SER A 93 -6.84 13.78 17.37
C SER A 93 -5.76 14.76 16.93
N SER A 94 -5.04 15.38 17.87
CA SER A 94 -3.96 16.32 17.58
C SER A 94 -2.75 15.65 16.92
N ILE A 95 -2.42 14.41 17.32
CA ILE A 95 -1.39 13.59 16.66
C ILE A 95 -1.82 13.25 15.23
N ALA A 96 -3.06 12.77 15.05
CA ALA A 96 -3.60 12.44 13.73
C ALA A 96 -3.57 13.65 12.78
N ASP A 97 -3.97 14.83 13.27
CA ASP A 97 -3.93 16.07 12.51
C ASP A 97 -2.50 16.48 12.13
N ALA A 98 -1.54 16.33 13.06
CA ALA A 98 -0.14 16.59 12.78
C ALA A 98 0.44 15.63 11.73
N LEU A 99 0.09 14.35 11.80
CA LEU A 99 0.49 13.36 10.80
C LEU A 99 -0.12 13.63 9.42
N ILE A 100 -1.40 14.00 9.36
CA ILE A 100 -2.05 14.43 8.11
C ILE A 100 -1.31 15.61 7.48
N ARG A 101 -1.00 16.64 8.29
CA ARG A 101 -0.21 17.79 7.82
C ARG A 101 1.17 17.35 7.33
N LEU A 102 1.83 16.42 8.02
CA LEU A 102 3.12 15.87 7.62
C LEU A 102 3.08 15.24 6.24
N ILE A 103 2.10 14.38 6.01
CA ILE A 103 1.87 13.71 4.73
C ILE A 103 1.64 14.76 3.63
N GLN A 104 0.75 15.71 3.87
CA GLN A 104 0.40 16.75 2.88
C GLN A 104 1.54 17.74 2.62
N GLY A 105 2.33 18.06 3.65
CA GLY A 105 3.42 19.05 3.58
C GLY A 105 4.70 18.52 2.95
N ASN A 106 4.83 17.22 2.72
CA ASN A 106 6.04 16.60 2.19
C ASN A 106 5.75 15.85 0.87
N PRO A 107 5.58 16.55 -0.26
CA PRO A 107 5.21 15.91 -1.54
C PRO A 107 6.24 14.92 -2.07
N ASN A 108 7.48 14.97 -1.58
CA ASN A 108 8.55 14.02 -1.91
C ASN A 108 8.57 12.78 -1.02
N LEU A 109 7.70 12.69 -0.01
CA LEU A 109 7.66 11.56 0.91
C LEU A 109 7.33 10.29 0.15
N THR A 110 8.28 9.36 0.14
CA THR A 110 8.16 8.05 -0.52
C THR A 110 7.96 6.93 0.49
N HIS A 111 8.53 7.07 1.68
CA HIS A 111 8.46 6.08 2.76
C HIS A 111 8.05 6.75 4.07
N LEU A 112 7.01 6.22 4.71
CA LEU A 112 6.57 6.62 6.03
C LEU A 112 6.48 5.38 6.92
N ASN A 113 7.22 5.36 8.01
CA ASN A 113 7.10 4.33 9.04
C ASN A 113 6.71 4.98 10.36
N VAL A 114 5.55 4.58 10.86
CA VAL A 114 4.92 5.06 12.09
C VAL A 114 4.31 3.88 12.86
N ASP A 115 4.88 2.68 12.70
CA ASP A 115 4.40 1.45 13.34
C ASP A 115 4.26 1.60 14.87
N ASP A 116 5.27 2.15 15.54
CA ASP A 116 5.24 2.40 16.99
C ASP A 116 4.47 3.68 17.39
N THR A 117 3.88 4.42 16.43
CA THR A 117 3.12 5.65 16.69
C THR A 117 1.63 5.47 16.42
N LEU A 118 1.22 4.63 15.47
CA LEU A 118 -0.17 4.57 15.03
C LEU A 118 -1.13 3.85 15.99
N TRP A 119 -0.63 3.03 16.93
CA TRP A 119 -1.48 2.39 17.94
C TRP A 119 -2.37 3.37 18.71
N CYS A 120 -1.95 4.63 18.87
CA CYS A 120 -2.75 5.65 19.54
C CYS A 120 -3.84 6.27 18.65
N VAL A 121 -3.75 6.14 17.32
CA VAL A 121 -4.71 6.69 16.35
C VAL A 121 -5.45 5.61 15.55
N ASP A 122 -5.29 4.34 15.93
CA ASP A 122 -5.96 3.21 15.28
C ASP A 122 -7.47 3.20 15.52
N ASP A 123 -7.96 3.99 16.49
CA ASP A 123 -9.38 4.17 16.75
C ASP A 123 -10.06 5.00 15.64
N GLU A 124 -11.26 4.56 15.24
CA GLU A 124 -12.14 5.34 14.38
C GLU A 124 -12.52 6.63 15.13
N PRO A 125 -12.33 7.84 14.56
CA PRO A 125 -12.25 8.15 13.12
C PRO A 125 -10.86 8.50 12.57
N HIS A 126 -9.77 8.35 13.33
CA HIS A 126 -8.48 8.97 12.98
C HIS A 126 -7.78 8.29 11.80
N LEU A 127 -7.73 6.96 11.80
CA LEU A 127 -7.06 6.19 10.75
C LEU A 127 -7.65 6.45 9.35
N SER A 128 -8.98 6.52 9.24
CA SER A 128 -9.67 6.82 7.98
C SER A 128 -9.29 8.21 7.43
N ARG A 129 -9.14 9.21 8.31
CA ARG A 129 -8.69 10.56 7.93
C ARG A 129 -7.24 10.56 7.45
N ILE A 130 -6.37 9.79 8.12
CA ILE A 130 -4.96 9.62 7.74
C ILE A 130 -4.85 8.95 6.37
N PHE A 131 -5.58 7.86 6.15
CA PHE A 131 -5.64 7.17 4.85
C PHE A 131 -6.14 8.09 3.75
N LYS A 132 -7.19 8.89 4.01
CA LYS A 132 -7.67 9.87 3.05
C LYS A 132 -6.59 10.87 2.62
N ALA A 133 -5.71 11.30 3.53
CA ALA A 133 -4.60 12.19 3.18
C ALA A 133 -3.55 11.53 2.28
N MET A 134 -3.46 10.20 2.26
CA MET A 134 -2.52 9.43 1.43
C MET A 134 -3.06 9.11 0.03
N GLU A 135 -4.38 9.15 -0.18
CA GLU A 135 -5.04 8.77 -1.43
C GLU A 135 -4.49 9.50 -2.66
N ASP A 136 -4.23 10.80 -2.53
CA ASP A 136 -3.74 11.64 -3.63
C ASP A 136 -2.25 11.96 -3.52
N HIS A 137 -1.53 11.32 -2.60
CA HIS A 137 -0.13 11.65 -2.36
C HIS A 137 0.75 11.25 -3.56
N PRO A 138 1.50 12.20 -4.17
CA PRO A 138 2.15 11.97 -5.46
C PRO A 138 3.29 10.94 -5.39
N SER A 139 4.07 10.99 -4.31
CA SER A 139 5.31 10.20 -4.19
C SER A 139 5.26 9.05 -3.20
N LEU A 140 4.21 8.93 -2.37
CA LEU A 140 4.18 7.95 -1.28
C LEU A 140 4.03 6.55 -1.88
N ARG A 141 4.89 5.63 -1.46
CA ARG A 141 4.95 4.25 -1.97
C ARG A 141 4.92 3.22 -0.87
N ILE A 142 5.56 3.49 0.26
CA ILE A 142 5.62 2.55 1.36
C ILE A 142 5.11 3.25 2.61
N VAL A 143 4.10 2.66 3.23
CA VAL A 143 3.61 3.05 4.55
C VAL A 143 3.71 1.83 5.45
N ILE A 144 4.43 1.97 6.55
CA ILE A 144 4.56 0.94 7.57
C ILE A 144 3.75 1.41 8.78
N ILE A 145 2.78 0.59 9.16
CA ILE A 145 1.86 0.84 10.29
C ILE A 145 1.91 -0.36 11.23
N GLU A 146 1.37 -0.23 12.44
CA GLU A 146 1.23 -1.40 13.31
C GLU A 146 0.27 -2.39 12.63
N GLY A 147 0.80 -3.57 12.32
CA GLY A 147 0.00 -4.65 11.76
C GLY A 147 -0.75 -5.38 12.87
N TRP A 148 -1.75 -6.17 12.46
CA TRP A 148 -2.43 -7.12 13.34
C TRP A 148 -1.39 -8.05 13.99
N LYS A 149 -1.12 -7.89 15.30
CA LYS A 149 -0.46 -8.92 16.10
C LYS A 149 -1.47 -10.04 16.33
N LYS A 150 -1.24 -11.22 15.74
CA LYS A 150 -2.05 -12.40 16.06
C LYS A 150 -2.06 -12.49 17.58
N GLU A 151 -3.24 -12.57 18.19
CA GLU A 151 -3.40 -12.74 19.64
C GLU A 151 -2.43 -13.82 20.12
N SER A 152 -1.25 -13.41 20.58
CA SER A 152 -0.36 -14.29 21.29
C SER A 152 -1.06 -14.50 22.62
N LYS A 153 -1.31 -15.76 22.94
CA LYS A 153 -2.05 -16.16 24.15
C LYS A 153 -1.32 -15.79 25.46
N ASP A 154 -0.19 -15.09 25.37
CA ASP A 154 0.82 -14.99 26.43
C ASP A 154 0.91 -13.59 27.05
N ASP A 155 0.36 -12.57 26.38
CA ASP A 155 0.58 -11.16 26.74
C ASP A 155 -0.53 -10.62 27.65
N GLY A 156 -1.68 -11.30 27.75
CA GLY A 156 -2.85 -10.85 28.51
C GLY A 156 -3.51 -9.56 28.02
N VAL A 157 -2.90 -8.83 27.08
CA VAL A 157 -3.41 -7.58 26.51
C VAL A 157 -4.05 -7.88 25.16
N LYS A 158 -5.39 -7.92 25.13
CA LYS A 158 -6.16 -7.90 23.88
C LYS A 158 -6.08 -6.49 23.29
N TYR A 159 -5.15 -6.28 22.36
CA TYR A 159 -5.26 -5.16 21.45
C TYR A 159 -6.39 -5.47 20.47
N SER A 160 -7.55 -4.86 20.72
CA SER A 160 -8.71 -4.90 19.83
C SER A 160 -8.53 -3.91 18.68
N SER A 161 -7.32 -3.79 18.10
CA SER A 161 -7.10 -2.91 16.95
C SER A 161 -7.73 -3.55 15.71
N HIS A 162 -9.04 -3.34 15.58
CA HIS A 162 -9.75 -3.62 14.35
C HIS A 162 -9.31 -2.58 13.33
N LEU A 163 -8.22 -2.87 12.62
CA LEU A 163 -7.83 -2.09 11.46
C LEU A 163 -9.05 -1.93 10.54
N ASP A 164 -9.37 -0.69 10.19
CA ASP A 164 -10.44 -0.39 9.23
C ASP A 164 -10.01 -0.81 7.82
N TYR A 165 -10.32 -2.07 7.48
CA TYR A 165 -10.03 -2.65 6.18
C TYR A 165 -10.82 -2.00 5.04
N ASP A 166 -11.94 -1.34 5.32
CA ASP A 166 -12.69 -0.61 4.30
C ASP A 166 -12.00 0.70 3.94
N ALA A 167 -11.51 1.45 4.93
CA ALA A 167 -10.66 2.61 4.68
C ALA A 167 -9.35 2.22 3.98
N LEU A 168 -8.71 1.11 4.38
CA LEU A 168 -7.51 0.60 3.71
C LEU A 168 -7.79 0.22 2.25
N TRP A 169 -8.90 -0.48 1.99
CA TRP A 169 -9.31 -0.82 0.63
C TRP A 169 -9.53 0.44 -0.21
N LEU A 170 -10.19 1.46 0.35
CA LEU A 170 -10.43 2.72 -0.34
C LEU A 170 -9.12 3.43 -0.69
N LEU A 171 -8.19 3.52 0.27
CA LEU A 171 -6.84 4.04 0.04
C LEU A 171 -6.16 3.34 -1.14
N LEU A 172 -6.07 2.01 -1.11
CA LEU A 172 -5.39 1.23 -2.14
C LEU A 172 -6.10 1.30 -3.50
N SER A 173 -7.43 1.47 -3.51
CA SER A 173 -8.20 1.63 -4.74
C SER A 173 -7.90 2.95 -5.45
N ARG A 174 -7.67 4.02 -4.69
CA ARG A 174 -7.39 5.39 -5.16
C ARG A 174 -5.90 5.61 -5.41
N ASN A 175 -5.05 5.15 -4.49
CA ASN A 175 -3.60 5.18 -4.63
C ASN A 175 -3.03 3.78 -4.83
N ARG A 176 -3.04 3.33 -6.09
CA ARG A 176 -2.53 1.99 -6.43
C ARG A 176 -1.02 1.85 -6.24
N LYS A 177 -0.28 2.96 -6.10
CA LYS A 177 1.19 2.96 -5.99
C LYS A 177 1.68 2.75 -4.57
N ILE A 178 0.78 2.79 -3.58
CA ILE A 178 1.10 2.59 -2.17
C ILE A 178 1.05 1.10 -1.82
N ALA A 179 2.03 0.66 -1.04
CA ALA A 179 2.02 -0.57 -0.29
C ALA A 179 1.96 -0.25 1.20
N VAL A 180 0.95 -0.80 1.88
CA VAL A 180 0.81 -0.72 3.34
C VAL A 180 1.32 -2.02 3.94
N LEU A 181 2.37 -1.90 4.77
CA LEU A 181 3.10 -3.02 5.33
C LEU A 181 2.97 -3.02 6.86
N ASP A 182 3.07 -4.20 7.46
CA ASP A 182 3.28 -4.36 8.89
C ASP A 182 4.78 -4.21 9.25
N TYR A 183 5.09 -4.25 10.54
CA TYR A 183 6.46 -4.18 11.06
C TYR A 183 7.40 -5.28 10.53
N SER A 184 6.86 -6.41 10.06
CA SER A 184 7.64 -7.49 9.45
C SER A 184 7.92 -7.27 7.97
N GLY A 185 7.40 -6.18 7.40
CA GLY A 185 7.47 -5.87 5.97
C GLY A 185 6.45 -6.64 5.13
N LYS A 186 5.47 -7.31 5.75
CA LYS A 186 4.42 -8.03 5.04
C LYS A 186 3.26 -7.09 4.74
N ARG A 187 2.66 -7.24 3.56
CA ARG A 187 1.46 -6.47 3.17
C ARG A 187 0.30 -6.76 4.11
N ILE A 188 -0.30 -5.70 4.63
CA ILE A 188 -1.52 -5.76 5.42
C ILE A 188 -2.70 -6.00 4.48
N SER A 189 -3.54 -6.98 4.82
CA SER A 189 -4.61 -7.46 3.94
C SER A 189 -5.73 -8.16 4.72
N ASP A 190 -6.97 -7.99 4.26
CA ASP A 190 -8.15 -8.76 4.67
C ASP A 190 -8.27 -10.12 3.93
N GLY A 191 -7.21 -10.49 3.20
CA GLY A 191 -7.16 -11.65 2.32
C GLY A 191 -7.63 -11.26 0.92
N ALA A 192 -8.67 -11.95 0.41
CA ALA A 192 -8.98 -11.96 -1.01
C ALA A 192 -9.27 -10.59 -1.63
N ARG A 193 -9.79 -9.61 -0.88
CA ARG A 193 -10.22 -8.32 -1.44
C ARG A 193 -9.01 -7.38 -1.62
N ILE A 194 -8.21 -7.17 -0.59
CA ILE A 194 -7.01 -6.34 -0.66
C ILE A 194 -5.89 -7.02 -1.47
N ASP A 195 -5.73 -8.35 -1.37
CA ASP A 195 -4.72 -9.08 -2.14
C ASP A 195 -4.90 -8.89 -3.65
N ARG A 196 -6.15 -8.82 -4.13
CA ARG A 196 -6.47 -8.54 -5.55
C ARG A 196 -6.03 -7.14 -5.99
N LEU A 197 -6.11 -6.14 -5.11
CA LEU A 197 -5.64 -4.79 -5.43
C LEU A 197 -4.12 -4.78 -5.58
N TYR A 198 -3.41 -5.44 -4.67
CA TYR A 198 -1.96 -5.58 -4.75
C TYR A 198 -1.51 -6.39 -5.97
N GLU A 199 -2.21 -7.48 -6.31
CA GLU A 199 -1.93 -8.28 -7.50
C GLU A 199 -2.10 -7.44 -8.78
N LEU A 200 -3.21 -6.68 -8.87
CA LEU A 200 -3.47 -5.82 -10.02
C LEU A 200 -2.41 -4.71 -10.17
N TYR A 201 -1.98 -4.12 -9.06
CA TYR A 201 -0.88 -3.14 -9.08
C TYR A 201 0.42 -3.76 -9.56
N CYS A 202 0.84 -4.88 -8.96
CA CYS A 202 2.04 -5.61 -9.39
C CYS A 202 1.97 -5.91 -10.89
N PHE A 203 0.83 -6.43 -11.37
CA PHE A 203 0.65 -6.74 -12.78
C PHE A 203 0.78 -5.49 -13.67
N GLY A 204 0.20 -4.36 -13.26
CA GLY A 204 0.31 -3.10 -14.00
C GLY A 204 1.75 -2.59 -14.14
N ASP A 205 2.55 -2.69 -13.07
CA ASP A 205 3.97 -2.31 -13.12
C ASP A 205 4.78 -3.21 -14.06
N HIS A 206 4.54 -4.53 -14.01
CA HIS A 206 5.16 -5.48 -14.96
C HIS A 206 4.74 -5.17 -16.42
N SER A 207 3.46 -4.89 -16.63
CA SER A 207 2.94 -4.52 -17.94
C SER A 207 3.55 -3.21 -18.46
N PHE A 208 3.76 -2.21 -17.61
CA PHE A 208 4.41 -0.96 -17.99
C PHE A 208 5.88 -1.18 -18.39
N ASN A 209 6.59 -2.09 -17.71
CA ASN A 209 7.98 -2.41 -18.05
C ASN A 209 8.12 -3.05 -19.45
N LEU A 210 7.11 -3.76 -19.94
CA LEU A 210 7.11 -4.27 -21.33
C LEU A 210 7.17 -3.16 -22.38
N VAL A 211 6.72 -1.93 -22.07
CA VAL A 211 6.79 -0.79 -23.00
C VAL A 211 8.24 -0.40 -23.29
N LYS A 212 9.17 -0.70 -22.36
CA LYS A 212 10.60 -0.42 -22.50
C LYS A 212 11.33 -1.44 -23.38
N GLU A 213 10.70 -2.55 -23.73
CA GLU A 213 11.29 -3.60 -24.57
C GLU A 213 11.42 -3.16 -26.03
N CYS A 214 12.34 -3.80 -26.76
CA CYS A 214 12.52 -3.58 -28.20
C CYS A 214 11.23 -3.82 -28.98
N SER A 215 10.94 -2.97 -29.98
CA SER A 215 9.72 -3.04 -30.79
C SER A 215 9.53 -4.38 -31.50
N SER A 216 10.61 -5.10 -31.81
CA SER A 216 10.54 -6.44 -32.42
C SER A 216 10.09 -7.55 -31.46
N LEU A 217 10.41 -7.44 -30.17
CA LEU A 217 10.10 -8.47 -29.16
C LEU A 217 8.78 -8.18 -28.43
N ARG A 218 8.39 -6.91 -28.39
CA ARG A 218 7.20 -6.46 -27.66
C ARG A 218 5.91 -7.18 -28.09
N PRO A 219 5.59 -7.38 -29.38
CA PRO A 219 4.39 -8.12 -29.79
C PRO A 219 4.35 -9.55 -29.26
N GLU A 220 5.47 -10.26 -29.27
CA GLU A 220 5.58 -11.62 -28.76
C GLU A 220 5.38 -11.67 -27.24
N LEU A 221 5.98 -10.73 -26.50
CA LEU A 221 5.85 -10.64 -25.05
C LEU A 221 4.43 -10.25 -24.62
N VAL A 222 3.80 -9.29 -25.29
CA VAL A 222 2.41 -8.88 -25.04
C VAL A 222 1.46 -10.04 -25.32
N THR A 223 1.67 -10.76 -26.44
CA THR A 223 0.87 -11.95 -26.78
C THR A 223 1.04 -13.05 -25.73
N SER A 224 2.27 -13.31 -25.30
CA SER A 224 2.58 -14.29 -24.25
C SER A 224 1.94 -13.91 -22.91
N ALA A 225 1.94 -12.62 -22.56
CA ALA A 225 1.27 -12.12 -21.35
C ALA A 225 -0.26 -12.24 -21.46
N LEU A 226 -0.84 -11.99 -22.65
CA LEU A 226 -2.28 -12.15 -22.91
C LEU A 226 -2.75 -13.60 -22.73
N PHE A 227 -2.03 -14.56 -23.33
CA PHE A 227 -2.36 -15.98 -23.23
C PHE A 227 -1.91 -16.63 -21.92
N GLY A 228 -0.95 -16.03 -21.23
CA GLY A 228 -0.44 -16.46 -19.94
C GLY A 228 -1.08 -15.72 -18.77
N SER A 229 -0.35 -14.79 -18.17
CA SER A 229 -0.67 -14.15 -16.89
C SER A 229 -1.96 -13.32 -16.87
N ALA A 230 -2.42 -12.84 -18.03
CA ALA A 230 -3.69 -12.11 -18.17
C ALA A 230 -4.87 -13.00 -18.57
N SER A 231 -4.64 -14.26 -18.94
CA SER A 231 -5.68 -15.15 -19.46
C SER A 231 -6.75 -15.46 -18.40
N GLY A 232 -8.03 -15.25 -18.76
CA GLY A 232 -9.15 -15.44 -17.85
C GLY A 232 -9.29 -14.40 -16.73
N LYS A 233 -8.39 -13.40 -16.66
CA LYS A 233 -8.40 -12.34 -15.66
C LYS A 233 -8.71 -10.99 -16.31
N PHE A 234 -10.00 -10.68 -16.46
CA PHE A 234 -10.44 -9.44 -17.13
C PHE A 234 -9.69 -8.17 -16.70
N PRO A 235 -9.44 -7.90 -15.40
CA PRO A 235 -8.68 -6.72 -14.99
C PRO A 235 -7.24 -6.70 -15.50
N HIS A 236 -6.57 -7.85 -15.55
CA HIS A 236 -5.21 -7.97 -16.05
C HIS A 236 -5.17 -7.78 -17.56
N THR A 237 -6.11 -8.42 -18.29
CA THR A 237 -6.27 -8.20 -19.72
C THR A 237 -6.49 -6.72 -20.02
N ALA A 238 -7.41 -6.06 -19.32
CA ALA A 238 -7.70 -4.64 -19.53
C ALA A 238 -6.47 -3.74 -19.31
N VAL A 239 -5.71 -3.97 -18.23
CA VAL A 239 -4.47 -3.20 -17.96
C VAL A 239 -3.42 -3.45 -19.04
N LEU A 240 -3.20 -4.71 -19.43
CA LEU A 240 -2.24 -5.06 -20.47
C LEU A 240 -2.60 -4.42 -21.81
N LEU A 241 -3.87 -4.50 -22.22
CA LEU A 241 -4.34 -3.88 -23.46
C LEU A 241 -4.24 -2.35 -23.42
N ALA A 242 -4.52 -1.73 -22.27
CA ALA A 242 -4.43 -0.27 -22.13
C ALA A 242 -3.00 0.26 -22.27
N HIS A 243 -2.00 -0.48 -21.78
CA HIS A 243 -0.59 -0.09 -21.91
C HIS A 243 0.02 -0.38 -23.30
N HIS A 244 -0.55 -1.33 -24.05
CA HIS A 244 0.03 -1.85 -25.30
C HIS A 244 -0.95 -1.72 -26.47
N LEU A 245 -1.70 -0.62 -26.53
CA LEU A 245 -2.70 -0.38 -27.57
C LEU A 245 -2.05 -0.28 -28.97
N ASP A 246 -0.84 0.28 -29.04
CA ASP A 246 -0.01 0.34 -30.25
C ASP A 246 0.26 -1.07 -30.82
N VAL A 247 0.71 -1.99 -29.96
CA VAL A 247 1.02 -3.37 -30.34
C VAL A 247 -0.24 -4.09 -30.85
N LEU A 248 -1.40 -3.83 -30.25
CA LEU A 248 -2.66 -4.41 -30.73
C LEU A 248 -3.04 -3.90 -32.12
N CYS A 249 -2.81 -2.62 -32.39
CA CYS A 249 -3.04 -2.06 -33.72
C CYS A 249 -2.10 -2.66 -34.76
N GLU A 250 -0.82 -2.87 -34.41
CA GLU A 250 0.16 -3.54 -35.28
C GLU A 250 -0.24 -5.00 -35.56
N LEU A 251 -0.63 -5.74 -34.52
CA LEU A 251 -1.10 -7.12 -34.66
C LEU A 251 -2.37 -7.19 -35.52
N ALA A 252 -3.29 -6.25 -35.37
CA ALA A 252 -4.50 -6.19 -36.18
C ALA A 252 -4.21 -5.82 -37.64
N ALA A 253 -3.27 -4.92 -37.90
CA ALA A 253 -2.87 -4.51 -39.25
C ALA A 253 -2.08 -5.61 -39.99
N GLY A 254 -1.34 -6.46 -39.27
CA GLY A 254 -0.65 -7.61 -39.85
C GLY A 254 -1.56 -8.79 -40.22
N ILE A 255 -2.81 -8.79 -39.75
CA ILE A 255 -3.80 -9.79 -40.15
C ILE A 255 -4.39 -9.37 -41.50
N ASP A 256 -3.95 -10.04 -42.56
CA ASP A 256 -4.61 -9.96 -43.86
C ASP A 256 -6.00 -10.61 -43.77
N LEU A 257 -7.01 -9.79 -43.45
CA LEU A 257 -8.40 -10.20 -43.25
C LEU A 257 -8.99 -10.91 -44.47
N ASP A 258 -8.48 -10.62 -45.68
CA ASP A 258 -8.95 -11.23 -46.93
C ASP A 258 -8.54 -12.72 -47.03
N SER A 259 -7.41 -13.08 -46.43
CA SER A 259 -6.95 -14.48 -46.35
C SER A 259 -7.81 -15.34 -45.40
N ILE A 260 -8.38 -14.75 -44.36
CA ILE A 260 -9.22 -15.45 -43.37
C ILE A 260 -10.63 -15.70 -43.93
N ILE A 261 -11.19 -14.73 -44.65
CA ILE A 261 -12.53 -14.85 -45.26
C ILE A 261 -12.55 -15.95 -46.34
N THR A 262 -11.48 -16.06 -47.13
CA THR A 262 -11.34 -17.11 -48.15
C THR A 262 -11.19 -18.51 -47.54
N ALA A 263 -10.48 -18.66 -46.42
CA ALA A 263 -10.37 -19.94 -45.70
C ALA A 263 -11.69 -20.38 -45.03
N SER A 264 -12.46 -19.43 -44.47
CA SER A 264 -13.77 -19.70 -43.84
C SER A 264 -14.82 -20.21 -44.83
N HIS A 265 -14.75 -19.77 -46.09
CA HIS A 265 -15.67 -20.21 -47.14
C HIS A 265 -15.35 -21.59 -47.71
N ALA A 266 -14.10 -22.04 -47.63
CA ALA A 266 -13.67 -23.33 -48.14
C ALA A 266 -14.10 -24.52 -47.25
N ASP A 267 -14.34 -24.30 -45.96
CA ASP A 267 -14.56 -25.38 -44.99
C ASP A 267 -16.02 -25.50 -44.49
N ARG A 268 -17.01 -25.06 -45.27
CA ARG A 268 -18.42 -25.38 -44.93
C ARG A 268 -18.62 -26.90 -45.03
N PRO A 269 -18.78 -27.63 -43.92
CA PRO A 269 -18.96 -29.07 -43.98
C PRO A 269 -20.34 -29.35 -44.58
N LYS A 270 -20.38 -30.15 -45.65
CA LYS A 270 -21.62 -30.69 -46.21
C LYS A 270 -22.41 -31.33 -45.07
N ARG A 271 -23.50 -30.68 -44.63
CA ARG A 271 -24.47 -31.19 -43.66
C ARG A 271 -24.96 -32.56 -44.14
N ARG A 272 -24.33 -33.64 -43.66
CA ARG A 272 -24.83 -35.00 -43.83
C ARG A 272 -26.13 -35.11 -43.03
N ALA A 273 -27.24 -35.25 -43.75
CA ALA A 273 -28.55 -35.54 -43.20
C ALA A 273 -28.47 -36.77 -42.28
N ARG A 274 -28.59 -36.53 -40.97
CA ARG A 274 -28.74 -37.60 -39.97
C ARG A 274 -30.11 -38.24 -40.16
N ARG A 275 -30.15 -39.41 -40.80
CA ARG A 275 -31.29 -40.34 -40.70
C ARG A 275 -31.44 -40.74 -39.23
N GLY A 276 -32.65 -40.55 -38.71
CA GLY A 276 -33.01 -40.83 -37.33
C GLY A 276 -32.75 -42.29 -36.94
N ARG A 277 -32.25 -42.48 -35.72
CA ARG A 277 -32.36 -43.75 -34.99
C ARG A 277 -33.46 -43.62 -33.93
N PRO A 278 -34.31 -44.62 -33.73
CA PRO A 278 -35.42 -44.54 -32.79
C PRO A 278 -34.93 -44.55 -31.34
N LEU A 279 -35.62 -43.77 -30.52
CA LEU A 279 -35.48 -43.72 -29.06
C LEU A 279 -35.84 -45.08 -28.44
N VAL A 280 -34.88 -45.74 -27.80
CA VAL A 280 -35.15 -46.85 -26.87
C VAL A 280 -35.15 -46.28 -25.46
N ALA A 281 -36.33 -46.27 -24.84
CA ALA A 281 -36.54 -45.88 -23.46
C ALA A 281 -35.87 -46.86 -22.50
N LYS A 282 -34.96 -46.38 -21.65
CA LYS A 282 -34.48 -47.11 -20.47
C LYS A 282 -35.08 -46.49 -19.21
N ARG A 283 -36.06 -47.20 -18.64
CA ARG A 283 -36.48 -47.09 -17.23
C ARG A 283 -35.26 -47.38 -16.34
N VAL A 284 -34.97 -46.50 -15.39
CA VAL A 284 -34.13 -46.83 -14.22
C VAL A 284 -34.94 -46.60 -12.97
N ALA A 285 -34.86 -47.61 -12.10
CA ALA A 285 -35.68 -47.84 -10.94
C ALA A 285 -35.20 -47.05 -9.71
N ARG A 286 -36.18 -46.71 -8.85
CA ARG A 286 -36.01 -46.27 -7.46
C ARG A 286 -35.41 -47.39 -6.60
N ARG A 287 -34.42 -47.06 -5.77
CA ARG A 287 -34.16 -47.64 -4.42
C ARG A 287 -33.69 -46.47 -3.55
N ARG A 288 -34.52 -46.02 -2.59
CA ARG A 288 -34.57 -46.44 -1.17
C ARG A 288 -33.24 -46.21 -0.48
#